data_AF-A0A0S9Q4R6-F1
#
_entry.id   AF-A0A0S9Q4R6-F1
#
_cell.length_a   1.000
_cell.length_b   1.000
_cell.length_c   1.000
_cell.angle_alpha   90.00
_cell.angle_beta   90.00
_cell.angle_gamma   90.00
#
_symmetry.space_group_name_H-M   'P 1'
#
loop_
_entity.id
_entity.type
_entity.pdbx_description
1 polymer ?
#
loop_
_entity_poly.entity_id
_entity_poly.type
_entity_poly.pdbx_seq_one_letter_code
_entity_poly.pdbx_strand_id
1 'polypeptide(L)'
;MPPRPEVVCLCGSLRFAEELAEATRVLTLAGAIVLAPVVLDRPSDLSITDEPVSEEQRTALGELHLRRIDLADRVPVVAPGGHLGESTRREVAYARAQGKPVAFAGPA
;
A
#
# COMPACT_ATOMS: atom_id res chain seq x y z
N MET A 1 4.73 -15.64 18.14
CA MET A 1 4.48 -15.35 16.71
C MET A 1 4.10 -16.64 16.01
N PRO A 2 3.17 -16.61 15.03
CA PRO A 2 2.86 -17.79 14.22
C PRO A 2 4.11 -18.27 13.47
N PRO A 3 4.20 -19.56 13.09
CA PRO A 3 5.36 -20.11 12.38
C PRO A 3 5.59 -19.45 11.02
N ARG A 4 4.55 -18.85 10.43
CA ARG A 4 4.64 -17.96 9.27
C ARG A 4 3.89 -16.65 9.58
N PRO A 5 4.56 -15.49 9.53
CA PRO A 5 3.88 -14.19 9.59
C PRO A 5 2.88 -14.03 8.44
N GLU A 6 1.76 -13.35 8.70
CA GLU A 6 0.84 -12.92 7.64
C GLU A 6 1.54 -11.85 6.79
N VAL A 7 1.42 -11.96 5.46
CA VAL A 7 1.88 -10.92 4.51
C VAL A 7 0.69 -10.09 4.07
N VAL A 8 0.75 -8.78 4.25
CA VAL A 8 -0.32 -7.87 3.88
C VAL A 8 0.18 -6.84 2.87
N CYS A 9 -0.55 -6.65 1.77
CA CYS A 9 -0.30 -5.53 0.87
C CYS A 9 -1.25 -4.40 1.24
N LEU A 10 -0.73 -3.36 1.88
CA LEU A 10 -1.54 -2.21 2.24
C LEU A 10 -1.74 -1.37 0.98
N CYS A 11 -2.98 -1.07 0.60
CA CYS A 11 -3.28 -0.18 -0.51
C CYS A 11 -3.90 1.12 0.01
N GLY A 12 -3.72 2.21 -0.74
CA GLY A 12 -4.28 3.51 -0.39
C GLY A 12 -3.60 4.64 -1.14
N SER A 13 -4.21 5.81 -1.13
CA SER A 13 -3.64 6.97 -1.80
C SER A 13 -2.52 7.58 -0.95
N LEU A 14 -1.37 7.88 -1.56
CA LEU A 14 -0.23 8.53 -0.88
C LEU A 14 -0.56 9.92 -0.32
N ARG A 15 -1.69 10.54 -0.68
CA ARG A 15 -2.21 11.74 -0.01
C ARG A 15 -2.56 11.51 1.46
N PHE A 16 -2.78 10.26 1.85
CA PHE A 16 -3.11 9.81 3.21
C PHE A 16 -1.88 9.12 3.83
N ALA A 17 -0.71 9.75 3.69
CA ALA A 17 0.57 9.16 4.09
C ALA A 17 0.63 8.88 5.61
N GLU A 18 -0.02 9.71 6.42
CA GLU A 18 -0.08 9.53 7.88
C GLU A 18 -0.92 8.32 8.26
N GLU A 19 -2.09 8.16 7.63
CA GLU A 19 -2.98 7.02 7.86
C GLU A 19 -2.36 5.71 7.35
N LEU A 20 -1.64 5.75 6.22
CA LEU A 20 -0.87 4.63 5.71
C LEU A 20 0.27 4.26 6.67
N ALA A 21 0.98 5.24 7.23
CA ALA A 21 2.04 5.02 8.21
C ALA A 21 1.50 4.41 9.50
N GLU A 22 0.36 4.91 10.01
CA GLU A 22 -0.28 4.38 11.20
C GLU A 22 -0.80 2.95 10.99
N ALA A 23 -1.46 2.67 9.86
CA ALA A 23 -1.90 1.33 9.52
C ALA A 23 -0.70 0.36 9.40
N THR A 24 0.40 0.81 8.79
CA THR A 24 1.65 0.04 8.71
C THR A 24 2.19 -0.27 10.11
N ARG A 25 2.24 0.73 11.00
CA ARG A 25 2.70 0.56 12.39
C ARG A 25 1.85 -0.45 13.15
N VAL A 26 0.52 -0.33 13.08
CA VAL A 26 -0.43 -1.24 13.75
C VAL A 26 -0.27 -2.68 13.24
N LEU A 27 -0.25 -2.88 11.92
CA LEU A 27 -0.10 -4.21 11.32
C LEU A 27 1.26 -4.84 11.64
N THR A 28 2.32 -4.03 11.65
CA THR A 28 3.68 -4.49 11.99
C THR A 28 3.76 -4.92 13.45
N LEU A 29 3.20 -4.14 14.38
CA LEU A 29 3.14 -4.49 15.80
C LEU A 29 2.28 -5.74 16.07
N ALA A 30 1.31 -6.02 15.21
CA ALA A 30 0.55 -7.27 15.22
C ALA A 30 1.33 -8.48 14.66
N GLY A 31 2.55 -8.27 14.15
CA GLY A 31 3.44 -9.31 13.65
C GLY A 31 3.26 -9.64 12.17
N ALA A 32 2.61 -8.77 11.38
CA ALA A 32 2.50 -8.93 9.93
C ALA A 32 3.71 -8.36 9.18
N ILE A 33 4.04 -8.98 8.04
CA ILE A 33 4.93 -8.40 7.03
C ILE A 33 4.10 -7.44 6.17
N VAL A 34 4.42 -6.15 6.22
CA VAL A 34 3.63 -5.12 5.54
C VAL A 34 4.32 -4.66 4.26
N LEU A 35 3.68 -4.89 3.12
CA LEU A 35 4.05 -4.37 1.80
C LEU A 35 3.25 -3.09 1.53
N ALA A 36 3.72 -1.96 2.06
CA ALA A 36 3.06 -0.65 1.90
C ALA A 36 3.53 0.11 0.64
N PRO A 37 2.71 1.00 0.06
CA PRO A 37 3.16 1.96 -0.93
C PRO A 37 4.17 2.92 -0.27
N VAL A 38 5.18 3.34 -1.03
CA VAL A 38 6.27 4.18 -0.53
C VAL A 38 6.12 5.57 -1.14
N VAL A 39 6.22 6.61 -0.31
CA VAL A 39 6.35 7.99 -0.77
C VAL A 39 7.81 8.22 -1.16
N LEU A 40 8.06 8.43 -2.45
CA LEU A 40 9.41 8.66 -2.98
C LEU A 40 9.75 10.15 -3.16
N ASP A 41 8.74 11.00 -3.39
CA ASP A 41 8.91 12.44 -3.64
C ASP A 41 8.89 13.26 -2.34
N ARG A 42 9.63 12.87 -1.30
CA ARG A 42 9.72 13.69 -0.06
C ARG A 42 10.81 14.76 -0.19
N PRO A 43 10.53 16.02 0.17
CA PRO A 43 11.56 17.05 0.28
C PRO A 43 12.31 16.85 1.60
N SER A 44 13.30 15.95 1.66
CA SER A 44 14.35 15.99 2.69
C SER A 44 15.55 15.09 2.35
N ASP A 45 16.68 15.43 3.00
CA ASP A 45 17.97 14.74 3.24
C ASP A 45 18.13 13.21 3.11
N LEU A 46 17.05 12.46 2.88
CA LEU A 46 17.05 11.01 2.66
C LEU A 46 16.76 10.64 1.19
N SER A 47 16.49 11.62 0.33
CA SER A 47 16.42 11.38 -1.11
C SER A 47 17.82 11.10 -1.64
N ILE A 48 18.03 9.92 -2.23
CA ILE A 48 19.30 9.55 -2.90
C ILE A 48 19.47 10.38 -4.19
N THR A 49 18.39 10.98 -4.71
CA THR A 49 18.38 11.73 -5.97
C THR A 49 17.49 12.98 -5.87
N ASP A 50 17.97 14.14 -6.29
CA ASP A 50 17.17 15.38 -6.35
C ASP A 50 16.12 15.38 -7.49
N GLU A 51 16.04 14.31 -8.27
CA GLU A 51 15.13 14.21 -9.41
C GLU A 51 13.74 13.71 -8.97
N PRO A 52 12.65 14.39 -9.39
CA PRO A 52 11.31 13.91 -9.15
C PRO A 52 11.05 12.60 -9.89
N VAL A 53 10.21 11.73 -9.32
CA VAL A 53 9.84 10.47 -9.98
C VAL A 53 9.20 10.76 -11.35
N SER A 54 9.68 10.12 -12.42
CA SER A 54 9.13 10.26 -13.77
C SER A 54 7.77 9.55 -13.93
N GLU A 55 7.01 9.86 -14.99
CA GLU A 55 5.75 9.13 -15.27
C GLU A 55 5.97 7.64 -15.56
N GLU A 56 7.08 7.30 -16.23
CA GLU A 56 7.48 5.93 -16.50
C GLU A 56 7.79 5.19 -15.18
N GLN A 57 8.51 5.83 -14.27
CA GLN A 57 8.78 5.28 -12.95
C GLN A 57 7.49 5.14 -12.13
N ARG A 58 6.58 6.12 -12.16
CA ARG A 58 5.25 6.01 -11.52
C ARG A 58 4.46 4.82 -12.05
N THR A 59 4.50 4.59 -13.37
CA THR A 59 3.84 3.46 -14.01
C THR A 59 4.46 2.13 -13.55
N ALA A 60 5.78 2.03 -13.56
CA ALA A 60 6.51 0.85 -13.08
C ALA A 60 6.26 0.57 -11.59
N LEU A 61 6.17 1.61 -10.75
CA LEU A 61 5.82 1.49 -9.34
C LEU A 61 4.38 1.01 -9.14
N GLY A 62 3.46 1.46 -9.98
CA GLY A 62 2.09 0.97 -10.01
C GLY A 62 2.04 -0.53 -10.32
N GLU A 63 2.77 -0.99 -11.33
CA GLU A 63 2.89 -2.41 -11.66
C GLU A 63 3.57 -3.22 -10.56
N LEU A 64 4.63 -2.68 -9.96
CA LEU A 64 5.30 -3.30 -8.81
C LEU A 64 4.33 -3.50 -7.64
N HIS A 65 3.41 -2.55 -7.41
CA HIS A 65 2.42 -2.69 -6.35
C HIS A 65 1.43 -3.83 -6.62
N LEU A 66 1.06 -4.08 -7.89
CA LEU A 66 0.28 -5.26 -8.25
C LEU A 66 1.03 -6.57 -7.96
N ARG A 67 2.35 -6.59 -8.16
CA ARG A 67 3.18 -7.76 -7.78
C ARG A 67 3.28 -7.95 -6.27
N ARG A 68 3.24 -6.87 -5.49
CA ARG A 68 3.13 -6.98 -4.02
C ARG A 68 1.79 -7.60 -3.60
N ILE A 69 0.70 -7.31 -4.31
CA ILE A 69 -0.60 -7.96 -4.09
C ILE A 69 -0.51 -9.47 -4.37
N ASP A 70 0.19 -9.90 -5.41
CA ASP A 70 0.38 -11.32 -5.72
C ASP A 70 0.99 -12.08 -4.52
N LEU A 71 1.94 -11.45 -3.81
CA LEU A 71 2.65 -12.01 -2.65
C LEU A 71 1.86 -11.96 -1.33
N ALA A 72 0.80 -11.17 -1.25
CA ALA A 72 0.08 -10.95 0.00
C ALA A 72 -0.97 -12.03 0.28
N ASP A 73 -1.20 -12.30 1.57
CA ASP A 73 -2.32 -13.12 2.06
C ASP A 73 -3.64 -12.35 1.98
N ARG A 74 -3.61 -11.02 2.20
CA ARG A 74 -4.77 -10.12 2.07
C ARG A 74 -4.37 -8.67 1.80
N VAL A 75 -5.36 -7.86 1.44
CA VAL A 75 -5.19 -6.46 1.00
C VAL A 75 -6.07 -5.51 1.84
N PRO A 76 -5.54 -4.99 2.97
CA PRO A 76 -6.16 -3.86 3.66
C PRO A 76 -6.06 -2.58 2.82
N VAL A 77 -7.10 -1.74 2.84
CA VAL A 77 -7.21 -0.52 2.03
C VAL A 77 -7.49 0.69 2.92
N VAL A 78 -6.58 1.65 2.96
CA VAL A 78 -6.79 2.94 3.64
C VAL A 78 -7.59 3.86 2.73
N ALA A 79 -8.81 4.20 3.17
CA ALA A 79 -9.75 5.04 2.41
C ALA A 79 -10.55 6.00 3.32
N PRO A 80 -9.90 7.00 3.97
CA PRO A 80 -10.60 8.00 4.76
C PRO A 80 -11.76 8.65 3.99
N GLY A 81 -12.96 8.67 4.58
CA GLY A 81 -14.18 9.18 3.95
C GLY A 81 -14.65 8.38 2.72
N GLY A 82 -14.18 7.14 2.55
CA GLY A 82 -14.51 6.30 1.39
C GLY A 82 -13.83 6.73 0.10
N HIS A 83 -12.89 7.68 0.15
CA HIS A 83 -12.23 8.16 -1.05
C HIS A 83 -11.18 7.16 -1.55
N LEU A 84 -11.31 6.77 -2.82
CA LEU A 84 -10.30 5.99 -3.54
C LEU A 84 -9.76 6.79 -4.72
N GLY A 85 -8.44 6.78 -4.90
CA GLY A 85 -7.82 7.25 -6.14
C GLY A 85 -7.99 6.23 -7.27
N GLU A 86 -7.65 6.62 -8.50
CA GLU A 86 -7.68 5.70 -9.65
C GLU A 86 -6.73 4.50 -9.46
N SER A 87 -5.50 4.75 -9.02
CA SER A 87 -4.53 3.69 -8.71
C SER A 87 -5.07 2.72 -7.65
N THR A 88 -5.60 3.25 -6.55
CA THR A 88 -6.17 2.42 -5.48
C THR A 88 -7.40 1.62 -5.95
N ARG A 89 -8.26 2.19 -6.80
CA ARG A 89 -9.36 1.43 -7.42
C ARG A 89 -8.85 0.28 -8.29
N ARG A 90 -7.81 0.53 -9.09
CA ARG A 90 -7.17 -0.48 -9.93
C ARG A 90 -6.56 -1.61 -9.08
N GLU A 91 -5.88 -1.26 -8.00
CA GLU A 91 -5.29 -2.21 -7.04
C GLU A 91 -6.36 -3.09 -6.38
N VAL A 92 -7.47 -2.49 -5.91
CA VAL A 92 -8.60 -3.22 -5.32
C VAL A 92 -9.25 -4.18 -6.33
N ALA A 93 -9.45 -3.72 -7.57
CA ALA A 93 -10.00 -4.56 -8.63
C ALA A 93 -9.07 -5.74 -8.94
N TYR A 94 -7.76 -5.48 -9.03
CA TYR A 94 -6.75 -6.51 -9.26
C TYR A 94 -6.71 -7.53 -8.11
N ALA A 95 -6.67 -7.08 -6.85
CA ALA A 95 -6.68 -7.95 -5.68
C ALA A 95 -7.90 -8.89 -5.67
N ARG A 96 -9.09 -8.36 -5.98
CA ARG A 96 -10.31 -9.16 -6.09
C ARG A 96 -10.22 -10.19 -7.22
N ALA A 97 -9.68 -9.80 -8.38
CA ALA A 97 -9.49 -10.72 -9.50
C ALA A 97 -8.49 -11.85 -9.16
N GLN A 98 -7.50 -11.59 -8.32
CA GLN A 98 -6.56 -12.58 -7.78
C GLN A 98 -7.13 -13.41 -6.61
N GLY A 99 -8.40 -13.21 -6.24
CA GLY A 99 -9.04 -13.91 -5.12
C GLY A 99 -8.49 -13.50 -3.75
N LYS A 100 -7.78 -12.37 -3.66
CA LYS A 100 -7.22 -11.87 -2.39
C LYS A 100 -8.34 -11.22 -1.56
N PRO A 101 -8.46 -11.55 -0.26
CA PRO A 101 -9.37 -10.85 0.64
C PRO A 101 -9.05 -9.35 0.70
N VAL A 102 -10.04 -8.50 0.46
CA VAL A 102 -9.91 -7.03 0.53
C VAL A 102 -10.74 -6.51 1.70
N ALA A 103 -10.15 -5.67 2.55
CA ALA A 103 -10.83 -5.03 3.67
C ALA A 103 -10.50 -3.54 3.73
N PHE A 104 -11.51 -2.69 3.91
CA PHE A 104 -11.28 -1.24 4.04
C PHE A 104 -11.01 -0.88 5.50
N ALA A 105 -9.90 -0.20 5.74
CA ALA A 105 -9.53 0.34 7.04
C ALA A 105 -10.20 1.71 7.21
N GLY A 106 -11.14 1.78 8.15
CA GLY A 106 -11.84 3.00 8.57
C GLY A 106 -12.68 2.70 9.82
N PRO A 107 -12.96 3.68 10.67
CA PRO A 107 -13.93 3.50 11.74
C PRO A 107 -15.33 3.25 11.15
N ALA A 108 -16.15 2.51 11.89
CA ALA A 108 -17.60 2.62 11.76
C ALA A 108 -18.07 4.01 12.20
#